data_AF-A0A0K2SGV1-F1
#
_entry.id   AF-A0A0K2SGV1-F1
#
_cell.length_a   1.000
_cell.length_b   1.000
_cell.length_c   1.000
_cell.angle_alpha   90.00
_cell.angle_beta   90.00
_cell.angle_gamma   90.00
#
_symmetry.space_group_name_H-M   'P 1'
#
loop_
_entity.id
_entity.type
_entity.pdbx_description
1 polymer ?
#
loop_
_entity_poly.entity_id
_entity_poly.type
_entity_poly.pdbx_seq_one_letter_code
_entity_poly.pdbx_strand_id
1 'polypeptide(L)' 'MAPRRRSNRDDSKSLFSVALGLVPPWKVVKVQFSPEEKQFHLWVDFERGASSPAPLRR' A
#
# COMPACT_ATOMS: atom_id res chain seq x y z
N MET A 1 27.21 22.44 -2.76
CA MET A 1 26.58 21.24 -2.16
C MET A 1 25.17 21.13 -2.70
N ALA A 2 24.88 20.17 -3.58
CA ALA A 2 23.52 19.97 -4.10
C ALA A 2 22.70 19.11 -3.11
N PRO A 3 21.42 19.42 -2.84
CA PRO A 3 20.60 18.58 -1.99
C PRO A 3 20.34 17.27 -2.72
N ARG A 4 20.62 16.16 -2.05
CA ARG A 4 20.25 14.82 -2.53
C ARG A 4 18.73 14.81 -2.71
N ARG A 5 18.25 14.88 -3.96
CA ARG A 5 16.84 14.60 -4.29
C ARG A 5 16.52 13.25 -3.68
N ARG A 6 15.72 13.25 -2.61
CA ARG A 6 15.26 12.03 -1.95
C ARG A 6 14.47 11.26 -3.02
N SER A 7 15.00 10.11 -3.43
CA SER A 7 14.36 9.26 -4.43
C SER A 7 13.03 8.75 -3.87
N ASN A 8 11.96 9.50 -4.15
CA ASN A 8 10.58 9.35 -3.66
C ASN A 8 9.84 8.13 -4.25
N ARG A 9 10.57 7.07 -4.64
CA ARG A 9 9.97 5.96 -5.42
C ARG A 9 9.38 4.86 -4.53
N ASP A 10 9.86 4.75 -3.29
CA ASP A 10 9.37 3.78 -2.30
C ASP A 10 8.20 4.32 -1.45
N ASP A 11 8.05 5.64 -1.38
CA ASP A 11 7.07 6.33 -0.54
C ASP A 11 5.60 6.10 -0.94
N SER A 12 5.34 5.72 -2.19
CA SER A 12 3.96 5.59 -2.69
C SER A 12 3.20 4.45 -2.01
N LYS A 13 3.80 3.27 -1.84
CA LYS A 13 3.14 2.12 -1.18
C LYS A 13 2.83 2.41 0.28
N SER A 14 3.76 3.07 0.98
CA SER A 14 3.61 3.47 2.36
C SER A 14 2.53 4.55 2.51
N LEU A 15 2.51 5.54 1.61
CA LEU A 15 1.46 6.57 1.56
C LEU A 15 0.07 5.95 1.39
N PHE A 16 -0.10 5.04 0.43
CA PHE A 16 -1.40 4.41 0.20
C PHE A 16 -1.81 3.48 1.33
N SER A 17 -0.85 2.79 1.97
CA SER A 17 -1.13 1.97 3.15
C SER A 17 -1.67 2.84 4.30
N VAL A 18 -1.08 4.01 4.53
CA VAL A 18 -1.56 4.98 5.54
C VAL A 18 -2.91 5.56 5.15
N ALA A 19 -3.07 6.02 3.90
CA ALA A 19 -4.29 6.64 3.42
C ALA A 19 -5.50 5.69 3.46
N LEU A 20 -5.28 4.39 3.21
CA LEU A 20 -6.29 3.34 3.31
C LEU A 20 -6.48 2.81 4.74
N GLY A 21 -5.66 3.25 5.71
CA GLY A 21 -5.71 2.75 7.09
C GLY A 21 -5.35 1.27 7.22
N LEU A 22 -4.49 0.75 6.35
CA LEU A 22 -4.04 -0.64 6.41
C LEU A 22 -3.19 -0.85 7.66
N VAL A 23 -3.59 -1.80 8.48
CA VAL A 23 -2.83 -2.24 9.66
C VAL A 23 -2.16 -3.58 9.37
N PRO A 24 -1.03 -3.90 10.04
CA PRO A 24 -0.42 -5.21 9.94
C PRO A 24 -1.45 -6.34 10.14
N PRO A 25 -1.43 -7.40 9.32
CA PRO A 25 -0.38 -7.73 8.35
C PRO A 25 -0.60 -7.21 6.92
N TRP A 26 -1.62 -6.38 6.70
CA TRP A 26 -2.00 -5.90 5.37
C TRP A 26 -1.02 -4.85 4.84
N LYS A 27 -0.58 -5.02 3.59
CA LYS A 27 0.33 -4.09 2.90
C LYS A 27 -0.04 -3.94 1.42
N VAL A 28 0.14 -2.74 0.88
CA VAL A 28 0.02 -2.52 -0.58
C VAL A 28 1.22 -3.16 -1.28
N VAL A 29 0.98 -4.20 -2.07
CA VAL A 29 2.04 -4.90 -2.81
C VAL A 29 2.29 -4.32 -4.20
N LYS A 30 1.24 -3.78 -4.84
CA LYS A 30 1.30 -3.20 -6.17
C LYS A 30 0.37 -2.00 -6.28
N VAL A 31 0.80 -1.01 -7.06
CA VAL A 31 0.00 0.15 -7.47
C VAL A 31 0.14 0.29 -8.98
N GLN A 32 -0.97 0.45 -9.68
CA GLN A 32 -1.01 0.69 -11.11
C GLN A 32 -1.98 1.82 -11.39
N PHE A 33 -1.53 2.82 -12.14
CA PHE A 33 -2.39 3.90 -12.60
C PHE A 33 -2.84 3.59 -14.02
N SER A 34 -4.15 3.53 -14.23
CA SER A 34 -4.76 3.43 -15.56
C SER A 34 -5.13 4.85 -16.02
N PRO A 35 -4.33 5.50 -16.88
CA PRO A 35 -4.63 6.85 -17.35
C PRO A 35 -5.89 6.92 -18.20
N GLU A 36 -6.17 5.86 -18.96
CA GLU A 36 -7.38 5.71 -19.77
C GLU A 36 -8.64 5.71 -18.90
N GLU A 37 -8.57 5.00 -17.77
CA GLU A 37 -9.68 4.90 -16.82
C GLU A 37 -9.65 5.97 -15.72
N LYS A 38 -8.60 6.80 -15.70
CA LYS A 38 -8.30 7.82 -14.67
C LYS A 38 -8.36 7.28 -13.23
N GLN A 39 -7.92 6.04 -13.05
CA GLN A 39 -8.07 5.32 -11.79
C GLN A 39 -6.74 4.73 -11.30
N PHE A 40 -6.63 4.60 -9.98
CA PHE A 40 -5.55 3.87 -9.33
C PHE A 40 -6.06 2.50 -8.92
N HIS A 41 -5.41 1.46 -9.43
CA HIS A 41 -5.58 0.09 -8.98
C HIS A 41 -4.52 -0.21 -7.91
N LEU A 42 -4.97 -0.62 -6.74
CA LEU A 42 -4.11 -1.01 -5.63
C LEU A 42 -4.36 -2.48 -5.30
N TRP A 43 -3.28 -3.26 -5.21
CA TRP A 43 -3.33 -4.63 -4.73
C TRP A 43 -2.80 -4.67 -3.32
N VAL A 44 -3.63 -5.18 -2.41
CA VAL A 44 -3.30 -5.35 -1.00
C VAL A 44 -3.14 -6.84 -0.73
N ASP A 45 -2.06 -7.19 -0.05
CA ASP A 45 -1.74 -8.56 0.33
C ASP A 45 -1.10 -8.58 1.72
N PHE A 46 -0.92 -9.76 2.29
CA PHE A 46 -0.28 -9.98 3.58
C PHE A 46 0.69 -11.16 3.50
N GLU A 47 1.67 -11.23 4.40
CA GLU A 47 2.64 -12.32 4.36
C GLU A 47 1.99 -13.67 4.71
N ARG A 48 2.34 -14.72 3.94
CA ARG A 48 1.88 -16.10 4.20
C ARG A 48 2.29 -16.50 5.62
N GLY A 49 1.29 -16.83 6.45
CA GLY A 49 1.48 -17.17 7.86
C GLY A 49 1.03 -16.08 8.83
N ALA A 50 0.73 -14.87 8.33
CA ALA A 50 0.09 -13.86 9.16
C ALA A 50 -1.38 -14.26 9.40
N SER A 51 -1.74 -14.46 10.66
CA SER A 51 -3.15 -14.58 11.05
C SER A 51 -3.81 -13.22 10.82
N SER A 52 -4.75 -13.15 9.88
CA SER A 52 -5.71 -12.06 9.91
C SER A 52 -6.46 -12.18 11.24
N PRO A 53 -6.68 -11.09 11.99
CA PRO A 53 -7.67 -11.12 13.05
C PRO A 53 -8.99 -11.47 12.36
N ALA A 54 -9.43 -12.73 12.52
CA ALA A 54 -10.69 -13.20 11.99
C ALA A 54 -11.78 -12.21 12.42
N PRO A 55 -12.74 -11.87 11.54
CA PRO A 55 -13.80 -10.94 11.93
C PRO A 55 -14.52 -11.52 13.14
N LEU A 56 -14.45 -10.82 14.27
CA LEU A 56 -15.27 -11.11 15.43
C LEU A 56 -16.73 -10.88 15.00
N ARG A 57 -17.42 -11.96 14.63
CA ARG A 57 -18.88 -11.99 14.52
C ARG A 57 -19.43 -11.58 15.89
N ARG A 58 -20.04 -10.39 15.97
CA ARG A 58 -21.05 -10.07 16.99
C ARG A 58 -22.43 -10.31 16.40
#